data_AF-A0A2H5DV33-F1
#
_entry.id   AF-A0A2H5DV33-F1
#
_cell.length_a   1.000
_cell.length_b   1.000
_cell.length_c   1.000
_cell.angle_alpha   90.00
_cell.angle_beta   90.00
_cell.angle_gamma   90.00
#
_symmetry.space_group_name_H-M   'P 1'
#
loop_
_entity.id
_entity.type
_entity.pdbx_description
1 polymer ?
#
loop_
_entity_poly.entity_id
_entity_poly.type
_entity_poly.pdbx_seq_one_letter_code
_entity_poly.pdbx_strand_id
1 'polypeptide(L)' 'MESLYLLIPLSLALAFVIGAIFWWATRSGQFDDMEGPAHRILMDDDTPGQEAPRREPPE' A
#
# COMPACT_ATOMS: atom_id res chain seq x y z
N MET A 1 24.02 35.85 -6.74
CA MET A 1 23.89 35.32 -8.12
C MET A 1 24.56 33.95 -8.28
N GLU A 2 25.69 33.69 -7.62
CA GLU A 2 26.38 32.37 -7.71
C GLU A 2 25.53 31.18 -7.23
N SER A 3 24.73 31.36 -6.17
CA SER A 3 23.87 30.31 -5.64
C SER A 3 22.80 29.84 -6.64
N LEU A 4 22.31 30.72 -7.52
CA LEU A 4 21.31 30.36 -8.53
C LEU A 4 21.85 29.29 -9.49
N TYR A 5 23.14 29.32 -9.82
CA TYR A 5 23.76 28.30 -10.67
C TYR A 5 23.79 26.91 -10.05
N LEU A 6 23.74 26.81 -8.72
CA LEU A 6 23.65 25.54 -8.00
C LEU A 6 22.18 25.16 -7.74
N LEU A 7 21.34 26.14 -7.38
CA LEU A 7 19.94 25.89 -7.04
C LEU A 7 19.09 25.48 -8.25
N ILE A 8 19.33 26.03 -9.44
CA ILE A 8 18.59 25.68 -10.67
C ILE A 8 18.76 24.20 -11.07
N PRO A 9 19.98 23.66 -11.22
CA PRO A 9 20.14 22.24 -11.55
C PRO A 9 19.67 21.33 -10.42
N LEU A 10 19.86 21.74 -9.16
CA LEU A 10 19.38 20.98 -8.01
C LEU A 10 17.85 20.87 -7.99
N SER A 11 17.14 21.97 -8.26
CA SER A 11 15.67 21.97 -8.32
C SER A 11 15.14 21.16 -9.49
N LEU A 12 15.79 21.23 -10.66
CA LEU A 12 15.46 20.38 -11.82
C LEU A 12 15.65 18.90 -11.48
N ALA A 13 16.79 18.53 -10.89
CA ALA A 13 17.06 17.15 -10.48
C ALA A 13 16.00 16.66 -9.49
N LEU A 14 15.63 17.47 -8.51
CA LEU A 14 14.58 17.14 -7.54
C LEU A 14 13.21 16.96 -8.23
N ALA A 15 12.86 17.84 -9.17
CA ALA A 15 11.62 17.72 -9.95
C ALA A 15 11.58 16.42 -10.77
N PHE A 16 12.69 16.05 -11.41
CA PHE A 16 12.81 14.77 -12.12
C PHE A 16 12.67 13.57 -11.19
N VAL A 17 13.30 13.60 -10.01
CA VAL A 17 13.19 12.52 -9.00
C VAL A 17 11.74 12.36 -8.55
N ILE A 18 11.08 13.45 -8.19
CA ILE A 18 9.67 13.43 -7.78
C ILE A 18 8.79 12.89 -8.93
N GLY A 19 9.02 13.38 -10.16
CA GLY A 19 8.29 12.91 -11.34
C GLY A 19 8.48 11.41 -11.61
N ALA A 20 9.71 10.90 -11.47
CA ALA A 20 10.01 9.48 -11.64
C ALA A 20 9.35 8.61 -10.57
N ILE A 21 9.41 9.03 -9.30
CA ILE A 21 8.72 8.34 -8.20
C ILE A 21 7.22 8.33 -8.43
N PHE A 22 6.64 9.47 -8.80
CA PHE A 22 5.21 9.58 -9.08
C PHE A 22 4.79 8.68 -10.24
N TRP A 23 5.55 8.69 -11.35
CA TRP A 23 5.31 7.81 -12.49
C TRP A 23 5.42 6.31 -12.13
N TRP A 24 6.38 5.94 -11.29
CA TRP A 24 6.52 4.58 -10.80
C TRP A 24 5.35 4.17 -9.91
N ALA A 25 4.92 5.06 -9.00
CA ALA A 25 3.80 4.81 -8.09
C ALA A 25 2.47 4.61 -8.86
N THR A 26 2.20 5.44 -9.87
CA THR A 26 0.98 5.29 -10.70
C THR A 26 1.00 4.01 -11.53
N ARG A 27 2.17 3.60 -12.04
CA ARG A 27 2.30 2.35 -12.81
C ARG A 27 2.30 1.08 -11.95
N SER A 28 2.70 1.18 -10.69
CA SER A 28 2.79 0.04 -9.77
C SER A 28 1.42 -0.53 -9.35
N GLY A 29 0.32 -0.01 -9.89
CA GLY A 29 -1.02 -0.56 -9.64
C GLY A 29 -1.49 -0.42 -8.19
N GLN A 30 -0.80 0.38 -7.36
CA GLN A 30 -1.13 0.53 -5.94
C GLN A 30 -2.51 1.17 -5.71
N PHE A 31 -3.06 1.83 -6.74
CA PHE A 31 -4.40 2.41 -6.74
C PHE A 31 -5.48 1.45 -7.24
N ASP A 32 -5.11 0.27 -7.75
CA ASP A 32 -6.06 -0.72 -8.29
C ASP A 32 -6.73 -1.54 -7.18
N ASP A 33 -6.04 -1.72 -6.04
CA ASP A 33 -6.55 -2.43 -4.85
C ASP A 33 -6.91 -1.47 -3.70
N MET A 34 -7.73 -0.45 -3.99
CA MET A 34 -8.34 0.38 -2.94
C MET A 34 -9.58 -0.30 -2.31
N GLU A 35 -10.10 -1.37 -2.92
CA GLU A 35 -11.31 -2.09 -2.46
C GLU A 35 -11.02 -3.34 -1.63
N GLY A 36 -9.87 -4.01 -1.81
CA GLY A 36 -9.51 -5.23 -1.07
C GLY A 36 -9.39 -5.07 0.45
N PRO A 37 -8.82 -3.97 0.98
CA PRO A 37 -8.80 -3.72 2.43
C PRO A 37 -10.20 -3.49 3.03
N ALA A 38 -11.08 -2.79 2.32
CA ALA A 38 -12.44 -2.50 2.78
C ALA A 38 -13.32 -3.76 2.79
N HIS A 39 -13.17 -4.64 1.78
CA HIS A 39 -13.90 -5.90 1.74
C HIS A 39 -13.47 -6.88 2.85
N ARG A 40 -12.18 -6.89 3.21
CA ARG A 40 -11.68 -7.68 4.36
C ARG A 40 -12.23 -7.22 5.70
N ILE A 41 -12.36 -5.91 5.93
CA ILE A 41 -12.93 -5.37 7.18
C ILE A 41 -14.42 -5.73 7.32
N LEU A 42 -15.18 -5.76 6.22
CA LEU A 42 -16.60 -6.11 6.25
C LEU A 42 -16.84 -7.63 6.37
N MET A 43 -15.89 -8.46 5.92
CA MET A 43 -15.97 -9.92 5.94
C MET A 43 -15.32 -10.57 7.19
N ASP A 44 -14.67 -9.79 8.07
CA ASP A 44 -14.00 -10.30 9.27
C ASP A 44 -14.94 -10.52 10.47
N ASP A 45 -16.22 -10.11 10.36
CA ASP A 45 -17.17 -10.12 11.49
C ASP A 45 -18.08 -11.37 11.57
N ASP A 46 -18.05 -12.30 10.61
CA ASP A 46 -18.99 -13.44 10.63
C ASP A 46 -18.37 -14.80 10.25
N THR A 47 -17.49 -15.33 11.10
CA THR A 47 -17.46 -16.80 11.31
C THR A 47 -17.43 -17.15 12.79
N PRO A 48 -18.55 -16.96 13.52
CA PRO A 48 -18.77 -17.65 14.77
C PRO A 48 -19.14 -19.11 14.45
N GLY A 49 -18.15 -20.00 14.35
CA GLY A 49 -18.47 -21.43 14.16
C GLY A 49 -17.41 -22.29 13.50
N GLN A 50 -16.16 -22.25 13.98
CA GLN A 50 -15.42 -23.50 14.07
C GLN A 50 -15.34 -23.87 15.54
N GLU A 51 -16.44 -24.41 16.06
CA GLU A 51 -16.36 -25.40 17.12
C GLU A 51 -15.39 -26.48 16.62
N ALA A 52 -14.15 -26.41 17.10
CA ALA A 52 -13.22 -27.52 16.97
C ALA A 52 -13.94 -28.79 17.43
N PRO A 53 -13.85 -29.90 16.69
CA PRO A 53 -14.64 -31.10 16.96
C PRO A 53 -14.39 -31.53 18.41
N ARG A 54 -15.49 -31.67 19.16
CA ARG A 54 -15.53 -32.24 20.51
C ARG A 54 -14.64 -33.47 20.53
N ARG A 55 -13.49 -33.37 21.20
CA ARG A 55 -12.64 -34.52 21.48
C ARG A 55 -13.46 -35.46 22.37
N GLU A 56 -13.98 -36.53 21.79
CA GLU A 56 -14.56 -37.62 22.56
C GLU A 56 -13.48 -38.17 23.51
N PRO A 57 -13.78 -38.39 24.80
CA PRO A 57 -12.83 -39.00 25.72
C PRO A 57 -12.63 -40.47 25.31
N PRO A 58 -11.40 -41.00 25.36
CA PRO A 58 -11.19 -42.43 25.16
C PRO A 58 -11.81 -43.20 26.35
N GLU A 59 -12.55 -44.26 26.03
CA GLU A 59 -13.01 -45.28 27.01
C GLU A 59 -11.83 -46.05 27.63
#